data_AF-A0A3P6PZV0-F1
#
_entry.id   AF-A0A3P6PZV0-F1
#
_cell.length_a   1.000
_cell.length_b   1.000
_cell.length_c   1.000
_cell.angle_alpha   90.00
_cell.angle_beta   90.00
_cell.angle_gamma   90.00
#
_symmetry.space_group_name_H-M   'P 1'
#
loop_
_entity.id
_entity.type
_entity.pdbx_description
1 polymer ?
#
loop_
_entity_poly.entity_id
_entity_poly.type
_entity_poly.pdbx_seq_one_letter_code
_entity_poly.pdbx_strand_id
1 'polypeptide(L)' 'MDFESWRPLWRLNWGSKRIYKSESVKWVKQRYPHISTKSARRMATQQFNKAALYSVFLLNVAIFQNFFF' A
#
# COMPACT_ATOMS: atom_id res chain seq x y z
N MET A 1 -1.56 -21.41 1.01
CA MET A 1 -2.72 -20.60 1.47
C MET A 1 -2.31 -19.14 1.30
N ASP A 2 -2.74 -18.52 0.20
CA ASP A 2 -2.31 -17.16 -0.21
C ASP A 2 -3.10 -16.14 0.64
N PHE A 3 -2.80 -16.09 1.96
CA PHE A 3 -3.55 -15.31 2.95
C PHE A 3 -3.34 -13.80 2.85
N GLU A 4 -2.46 -13.34 1.95
CA GLU A 4 -2.18 -11.92 1.79
C GLU A 4 -3.06 -11.32 0.69
N SER A 5 -4.09 -10.59 1.12
CA SER A 5 -4.98 -9.84 0.23
C SER A 5 -4.16 -8.95 -0.72
N TRP A 6 -3.11 -8.28 -0.22
CA TRP A 6 -2.22 -7.38 -0.98
C TRP A 6 -0.73 -7.68 -0.74
N ARG A 7 0.15 -7.33 -1.69
CA ARG A 7 1.62 -7.45 -1.52
C ARG A 7 2.20 -6.14 -0.94
N PRO A 8 3.21 -6.20 -0.05
CA PRO A 8 3.71 -5.04 0.67
C PRO A 8 4.43 -4.00 -0.20
N LEU A 9 4.88 -4.36 -1.41
CA LEU A 9 5.44 -3.40 -2.35
C LEU A 9 4.49 -3.21 -3.52
N TRP A 10 4.24 -1.94 -3.87
CA TRP A 10 3.46 -1.56 -5.04
C TRP A 10 3.86 -2.36 -6.27
N ARG A 11 5.17 -2.47 -6.53
CA ARG A 11 5.69 -3.15 -7.70
C ARG A 11 5.17 -4.59 -7.80
N LEU A 12 5.00 -5.31 -6.70
CA LEU A 12 4.63 -6.74 -6.67
C LEU A 12 3.13 -7.01 -6.89
N ASN A 13 2.28 -5.98 -6.89
CA ASN A 13 0.84 -6.15 -7.08
C ASN A 13 0.48 -6.26 -8.58
N TRP A 14 0.70 -7.43 -9.17
CA TRP A 14 0.38 -7.78 -10.57
C TRP A 14 -0.87 -8.66 -10.68
N GLY A 15 -1.30 -8.95 -11.93
CA GLY A 15 -2.43 -9.84 -12.19
C GLY A 15 -3.73 -9.37 -11.51
N SER A 16 -4.36 -10.26 -10.74
CA SER A 16 -5.56 -9.98 -9.95
C SER A 16 -5.32 -8.89 -8.89
N LYS A 17 -4.10 -8.74 -8.39
CA LYS A 17 -3.74 -7.72 -7.37
C LYS A 17 -3.60 -6.30 -7.95
N ARG A 18 -3.78 -6.10 -9.27
CA ARG A 18 -3.83 -4.76 -9.87
C ARG A 18 -4.95 -3.88 -9.29
N ILE A 19 -6.00 -4.48 -8.71
CA ILE A 19 -7.08 -3.74 -8.06
C ILE A 19 -6.55 -2.76 -6.99
N TYR A 20 -5.57 -3.14 -6.18
CA TYR A 20 -4.97 -2.26 -5.17
C TYR A 20 -4.28 -1.05 -5.80
N LYS A 21 -3.68 -1.22 -6.99
CA LYS A 21 -3.09 -0.11 -7.73
C LYS A 21 -4.16 0.84 -8.24
N SER A 22 -5.22 0.31 -8.83
CA SER A 22 -6.34 1.10 -9.36
C SER A 22 -7.05 1.89 -8.27
N GLU A 23 -7.39 1.24 -7.16
CA GLU A 23 -8.07 1.89 -6.03
C GLU A 23 -7.18 2.94 -5.36
N SER A 24 -5.88 2.70 -5.21
CA SER A 24 -4.94 3.71 -4.68
C SER A 24 -4.89 4.96 -5.58
N VAL A 25 -4.89 4.79 -6.91
CA VAL A 25 -4.91 5.94 -7.85
C VAL A 25 -6.24 6.67 -7.80
N LYS A 26 -7.35 5.94 -7.73
CA LYS A 26 -8.70 6.49 -7.61
C LYS A 26 -8.84 7.34 -6.34
N TRP A 27 -8.35 6.83 -5.22
CA TRP A 27 -8.35 7.55 -3.93
C TRP A 27 -7.56 8.87 -4.02
N VAL A 28 -6.37 8.84 -4.64
CA VAL A 28 -5.58 10.06 -4.87
C VAL A 28 -6.32 11.04 -5.78
N LYS A 29 -6.96 10.57 -6.85
CA LYS A 29 -7.72 11.41 -7.77
C LYS A 29 -8.95 12.05 -7.14
N GLN A 30 -9.62 11.37 -6.21
CA GLN A 30 -10.73 11.95 -5.44
C GLN A 30 -10.27 13.11 -4.56
N ARG A 31 -9.08 12.99 -3.94
CA ARG A 31 -8.54 14.03 -3.06
C ARG A 31 -7.85 15.18 -3.80
N TYR A 32 -7.30 14.90 -4.98
CA TYR A 32 -6.57 15.84 -5.81
C TYR A 32 -7.09 15.79 -7.26
N PRO A 33 -8.31 16.31 -7.53
CA PRO A 33 -8.98 16.11 -8.83
C PRO A 33 -8.21 16.75 -10.00
N HIS A 34 -7.46 17.82 -9.76
CA HIS A 34 -6.78 18.60 -10.81
C HIS A 34 -5.40 18.06 -11.23
N ILE A 35 -4.83 17.07 -10.52
CA ILE A 35 -3.50 16.56 -10.88
C ILE A 35 -3.58 15.59 -12.06
N SER A 36 -2.55 15.53 -12.89
CA SER A 36 -2.49 14.57 -13.99
C SER A 36 -2.53 13.12 -13.50
N THR A 37 -2.99 12.20 -14.35
CA THR A 37 -3.02 10.76 -14.03
C THR A 37 -1.62 10.21 -13.73
N LYS A 38 -0.58 10.73 -14.39
CA LYS A 38 0.82 10.39 -14.11
C LYS A 38 1.21 10.82 -12.68
N SER A 39 0.88 12.05 -12.29
CA SER A 39 1.15 12.54 -10.94
C SER A 39 0.37 11.77 -9.88
N ALA A 40 -0.92 11.48 -10.12
CA ALA A 40 -1.73 10.66 -9.23
C ALA A 40 -1.13 9.26 -9.03
N ARG A 41 -0.66 8.62 -10.10
CA ARG A 41 0.00 7.31 -10.02
C ARG A 41 1.30 7.34 -9.21
N ARG A 42 2.15 8.36 -9.40
CA ARG A 42 3.38 8.50 -8.59
C ARG A 42 3.05 8.67 -7.11
N MET A 43 2.10 9.54 -6.80
CA MET A 43 1.67 9.80 -5.43
C MET A 43 1.05 8.55 -4.77
N ALA A 44 0.16 7.85 -5.48
CA ALA A 44 -0.43 6.59 -5.02
C ALA A 44 0.64 5.52 -4.75
N THR A 45 1.67 5.44 -5.59
CA THR A 45 2.80 4.50 -5.41
C THR A 45 3.58 4.81 -4.12
N GLN A 46 3.90 6.09 -3.90
CA GLN A 46 4.62 6.54 -2.70
C GLN A 46 3.81 6.28 -1.41
N GLN A 47 2.52 6.65 -1.42
CA GLN A 47 1.63 6.48 -0.27
C GLN A 47 1.41 4.99 0.04
N PHE A 48 1.18 4.16 -0.98
CA PHE A 48 1.01 2.72 -0.80
C PHE A 48 2.25 2.08 -0.15
N ASN A 49 3.45 2.35 -0.68
CA ASN A 49 4.69 1.78 -0.14
C ASN A 49 4.96 2.26 1.29
N LYS A 50 4.66 3.52 1.60
CA LYS A 50 4.80 4.07 2.95
C LYS A 50 3.84 3.41 3.93
N ALA A 51 2.58 3.22 3.54
CA ALA A 51 1.59 2.52 4.37
C ALA A 51 1.99 1.06 4.62
N ALA A 52 2.50 0.37 3.62
CA ALA A 52 3.01 -0.99 3.77
C ALA A 52 4.20 -1.06 4.73
N LEU A 53 5.14 -0.12 4.65
CA LEU A 53 6.27 -0.02 5.57
C LEU A 53 5.80 0.16 7.03
N TYR A 54 4.83 1.05 7.27
CA TYR A 54 4.26 1.21 8.61
C TYR A 54 3.55 -0.03 9.11
N SER A 55 2.80 -0.72 8.25
CA SER A 55 2.14 -1.98 8.62
C SER A 55 3.16 -3.03 9.06
N VAL A 56 4.27 -3.20 8.32
CA VAL A 56 5.35 -4.11 8.70
C VAL A 56 6.03 -3.66 9.99
N PHE A 57 6.30 -2.36 10.15
CA PHE A 57 6.91 -1.84 11.38
C PHE A 57 6.05 -2.13 12.62
N LEU A 58 4.74 -1.84 12.55
CA LEU A 58 3.81 -2.10 13.66
C LEU A 58 3.70 -3.59 14.00
N LEU A 59 3.70 -4.47 12.99
CA LEU A 59 3.71 -5.93 13.21
C LEU A 59 4.97 -6.36 13.95
N ASN A 60 6.14 -5.83 13.57
CA ASN A 60 7.39 -6.13 14.26
C ASN A 60 7.34 -5.66 15.73
N VAL A 61 6.90 -4.43 15.98
CA VAL A 61 6.76 -3.89 17.36
C VAL A 61 5.83 -4.77 18.20
N ALA A 62 4.67 -5.17 17.65
CA ALA A 62 3.73 -6.04 18.36
C ALA A 62 4.32 -7.43 18.66
N ILE A 63 5.07 -8.02 17.73
CA ILE A 63 5.81 -9.26 17.96
C ILE A 63 6.81 -9.05 19.11
N PHE A 64 7.63 -8.00 19.07
CA PHE A 64 8.59 -7.72 20.14
C PHE A 64 7.90 -7.55 21.51
N GLN A 65 6.75 -6.88 21.58
CA GLN A 65 6.02 -6.74 22.84
C GLN A 65 5.42 -8.06 23.36
N ASN A 66 5.09 -9.00 22.47
CA ASN A 66 4.54 -10.32 22.83
C ASN A 66 5.59 -11.39 23.14
N PHE A 67 6.89 -11.12 22.91
CA PHE A 67 7.99 -12.06 23.18
C PHE A 67 8.83 -11.69 24.42
N PHE A 68 8.54 -10.58 25.09
CA PHE A 68 9.26 -10.11 26.30
C PHE A 68 8.40 -10.05 27.58
N PHE A 69 7.28 -10.77 27.64
CA PHE A 69 6.52 -11.04 28.87
C PHE A 69 6.11 -12.51 28.94
#